data_AF-A0A2J8R7L1-F1
#
_entry.id   AF-A0A2J8R7L1-F1
#
_cell.length_a   1.000
_cell.length_b   1.000
_cell.length_c   1.000
_cell.angle_alpha   90.00
_cell.angle_beta   90.00
_cell.angle_gamma   90.00
#
_symmetry.space_group_name_H-M   'P 1'
#
loop_
_entity.id
_entity.type
_entity.pdbx_description
1 polymer ?
#
loop_
_entity_poly.entity_id
_entity_poly.type
_entity_poly.pdbx_seq_one_letter_code
_entity_poly.pdbx_strand_id
1 'polypeptide(L)'
;PRTKTRLVPEGRNVTFRCGQKILHKKGKVYWYKDQELLEFSYPGYLALGEAHLSIIANAVNEGTYTCVVRRQQRVLTTYSWRVRVRG
;
A
#
# COMPACT_ATOMS: atom_id res chain seq x y z
N PRO A 1 -6.84 -0.72 13.10
CA PRO A 1 -5.48 -0.71 12.50
C PRO A 1 -4.75 0.59 12.87
N ARG A 2 -3.53 0.52 13.41
CA ARG A 2 -2.75 1.74 13.69
C ARG A 2 -2.10 2.24 12.40
N THR A 3 -2.55 3.38 11.92
CA THR A 3 -2.00 4.00 10.70
C THR A 3 -0.66 4.67 11.00
N LYS A 4 0.37 4.38 10.20
CA LYS A 4 1.68 5.04 10.28
C LYS A 4 1.74 6.20 9.30
N THR A 5 2.01 7.41 9.78
CA THR A 5 2.22 8.56 8.90
C THR A 5 3.66 8.54 8.36
N ARG A 6 3.81 8.82 7.05
CA ARG A 6 5.09 9.04 6.38
C ARG A 6 5.05 10.40 5.69
N LEU A 7 5.96 11.27 6.09
CA LEU A 7 6.22 12.52 5.39
C LEU A 7 7.37 12.29 4.42
N VAL A 8 7.16 12.54 3.13
CA VAL A 8 8.09 12.15 2.07
C VAL A 8 8.35 13.33 1.14
N PRO A 9 9.61 13.61 0.75
CA PRO A 9 9.90 14.65 -0.25
C PRO A 9 9.21 14.35 -1.58
N GLU A 10 8.74 15.39 -2.26
CA GLU A 10 8.19 15.27 -3.60
C GLU A 10 9.16 14.57 -4.58
N GLY A 11 8.62 13.76 -5.48
CA GLY A 11 9.36 12.98 -6.48
C GLY A 11 10.05 11.71 -5.94
N ARG A 12 10.09 11.49 -4.62
CA ARG A 12 10.74 10.30 -4.05
C ARG A 12 9.86 9.05 -4.14
N ASN A 13 10.47 7.92 -4.44
CA ASN A 13 9.82 6.61 -4.38
C ASN A 13 9.60 6.16 -2.93
N VAL A 14 8.41 5.63 -2.66
CA VAL A 14 8.02 5.04 -1.37
C VAL A 14 7.52 3.64 -1.62
N THR A 15 8.16 2.65 -0.99
CA THR A 15 7.73 1.26 -1.08
C THR A 15 7.15 0.78 0.26
N PHE A 16 5.92 0.30 0.23
CA PHE A 16 5.27 -0.41 1.30
C PHE A 16 5.43 -1.91 1.10
N ARG A 17 5.64 -2.63 2.19
CA ARG A 17 5.69 -4.10 2.20
C ARG A 17 4.62 -4.60 3.15
N CYS A 18 3.90 -5.62 2.72
CA CYS A 18 2.81 -6.20 3.45
C CYS A 18 2.79 -7.71 3.27
N GLY A 19 2.46 -8.44 4.35
CA GLY A 19 2.04 -9.82 4.22
C GLY A 19 3.11 -10.82 3.76
N GLN A 20 4.40 -10.46 3.59
CA GLN A 20 5.44 -11.40 3.11
C GLN A 20 5.42 -12.75 3.85
N LYS A 21 5.38 -12.74 5.19
CA LYS A 21 5.32 -13.99 6.00
C LYS A 21 4.00 -14.76 5.86
N ILE A 22 2.92 -14.09 5.45
CA ILE A 22 1.55 -14.62 5.37
C ILE A 22 1.21 -15.07 3.95
N LEU A 23 1.84 -14.49 2.93
CA LEU A 23 1.76 -14.90 1.53
C LEU A 23 2.22 -16.34 1.36
N HIS A 24 3.32 -16.72 2.02
CA HIS A 24 3.77 -18.11 2.11
C HIS A 24 2.71 -19.06 2.72
N LYS A 25 1.75 -18.53 3.50
CA LYS A 25 0.63 -19.29 4.08
C LYS A 25 -0.65 -19.25 3.22
N LYS A 26 -0.53 -18.97 1.91
CA LYS A 26 -1.64 -18.88 0.95
C LYS A 26 -2.62 -17.73 1.24
N GLY A 27 -2.17 -16.65 1.87
CA GLY A 27 -2.94 -15.40 1.98
C GLY A 27 -2.81 -14.56 0.73
N LYS A 28 -3.90 -13.93 0.27
CA LYS A 28 -3.91 -12.94 -0.81
C LYS A 28 -3.84 -11.53 -0.23
N VAL A 29 -3.05 -10.66 -0.86
CA VAL A 29 -2.88 -9.26 -0.48
C VAL A 29 -3.77 -8.38 -1.35
N TYR A 30 -4.45 -7.43 -0.72
CA TYR A 30 -5.26 -6.42 -1.37
C TYR A 30 -4.78 -5.04 -0.92
N TRP A 31 -4.51 -4.17 -1.89
CA TRP A 31 -4.08 -2.80 -1.63
C TRP A 31 -5.22 -1.84 -1.88
N TYR A 32 -5.34 -0.83 -1.02
CA TYR A 32 -6.34 0.21 -1.12
C TYR A 32 -5.67 1.58 -1.01
N LYS A 33 -6.15 2.56 -1.77
CA LYS A 33 -5.86 3.98 -1.57
C LYS A 33 -7.16 4.68 -1.20
N ASP A 34 -7.19 5.35 -0.05
CA ASP A 34 -8.36 6.12 0.40
C ASP A 34 -9.67 5.31 0.38
N GLN A 35 -9.57 4.01 0.75
CA GLN A 35 -10.64 3.00 0.76
C GLN A 35 -11.03 2.41 -0.59
N GLU A 36 -10.44 2.88 -1.69
CA GLU A 36 -10.64 2.32 -3.03
C GLU A 36 -9.62 1.22 -3.34
N LEU A 37 -10.06 0.12 -3.95
CA LEU A 37 -9.19 -1.01 -4.27
C LEU A 37 -8.25 -0.64 -5.43
N LEU A 38 -6.96 -0.89 -5.25
CA LEU A 38 -5.95 -0.76 -6.29
C LEU A 38 -5.81 -2.08 -7.04
N GLU A 39 -6.37 -2.14 -8.25
CA GLU A 39 -6.32 -3.35 -9.10
C GLU A 39 -5.19 -3.31 -10.12
N PHE A 40 -4.69 -2.12 -10.48
CA PHE A 40 -3.74 -1.92 -11.56
C PHE A 40 -2.49 -1.14 -11.13
N SER A 41 -1.38 -1.43 -11.81
CA SER A 41 -0.17 -0.62 -11.75
C SER A 41 -0.23 0.49 -12.80
N TYR A 42 0.33 1.65 -12.48
CA TYR A 42 0.46 2.80 -13.36
C TYR A 42 1.94 3.13 -13.54
N PRO A 43 2.54 2.84 -14.72
CA PRO A 43 3.96 3.09 -14.97
C PRO A 43 4.38 4.52 -14.60
N GLY A 44 5.44 4.64 -13.79
CA GLY A 44 5.94 5.93 -13.32
C GLY A 44 5.21 6.55 -12.11
N TYR A 45 4.07 6.00 -11.68
CA TYR A 45 3.28 6.54 -10.58
C TYR A 45 3.06 5.55 -9.45
N LEU A 46 2.74 4.29 -9.80
CA LEU A 46 2.33 3.25 -8.86
C LEU A 46 2.66 1.86 -9.41
N ALA A 47 3.31 1.01 -8.62
CA ALA A 47 3.59 -0.37 -8.95
C ALA A 47 3.05 -1.31 -7.87
N LEU A 48 2.15 -2.21 -8.26
CA LEU A 48 1.65 -3.29 -7.44
C LEU A 48 2.47 -4.55 -7.69
N GLY A 49 2.97 -5.15 -6.61
CA GLY A 49 3.45 -6.52 -6.59
C GLY A 49 2.67 -7.34 -5.56
N GLU A 50 2.94 -8.64 -5.51
CA GLU A 50 2.21 -9.57 -4.63
C GLU A 50 2.20 -9.12 -3.15
N ALA A 51 3.34 -8.64 -2.65
CA ALA A 51 3.52 -8.23 -1.25
C ALA A 51 3.91 -6.76 -1.08
N HIS A 52 4.03 -6.00 -2.17
CA HIS A 52 4.58 -4.66 -2.11
C HIS A 52 3.81 -3.69 -3.00
N LEU A 53 3.81 -2.43 -2.57
CA LEU A 53 3.25 -1.30 -3.31
C LEU A 53 4.33 -0.23 -3.35
N SER A 54 4.73 0.21 -4.55
CA SER A 54 5.64 1.34 -4.72
C SER A 54 4.91 2.52 -5.35
N ILE A 55 5.11 3.73 -4.84
CA ILE A 55 4.52 4.95 -5.38
C ILE A 55 5.57 6.06 -5.47
N ILE A 56 5.38 7.01 -6.37
CA ILE A 56 6.10 8.29 -6.35
C ILE A 56 5.34 9.26 -5.46
N ALA A 57 6.04 9.93 -4.55
CA ALA A 57 5.47 10.98 -3.70
C ALA A 57 5.14 12.22 -4.54
N ASN A 58 3.86 12.50 -4.74
CA ASN A 58 3.33 13.71 -5.39
C ASN A 58 1.91 13.98 -4.87
N ALA A 59 1.31 15.11 -5.25
CA ALA A 59 -0.03 15.49 -4.78
C ALA A 59 -1.12 14.45 -5.09
N VAL A 60 -1.03 13.74 -6.23
CA VAL A 60 -1.99 12.70 -6.63
C VAL A 60 -1.89 11.46 -5.74
N ASN A 61 -0.67 11.10 -5.35
CA ASN A 61 -0.34 9.93 -4.55
C ASN A 61 -0.33 10.22 -3.04
N GLU A 62 -0.67 11.42 -2.60
CA GLU A 62 -1.04 11.65 -1.21
C GLU A 62 -2.31 10.87 -0.87
N GLY A 63 -2.37 10.36 0.37
CA GLY A 63 -3.53 9.60 0.83
C GLY A 63 -3.18 8.52 1.84
N THR A 64 -4.19 7.72 2.16
CA THR A 64 -4.08 6.60 3.09
C THR A 64 -4.06 5.29 2.33
N TYR A 65 -2.90 4.63 2.35
CA TYR A 65 -2.71 3.32 1.76
C TYR A 65 -2.97 2.23 2.80
N THR A 66 -3.82 1.28 2.45
CA THR A 66 -4.16 0.16 3.32
C THR A 66 -3.85 -1.15 2.62
N CYS A 67 -3.13 -2.04 3.30
CA CYS A 67 -2.98 -3.42 2.89
C CYS A 67 -3.88 -4.30 3.74
N VAL A 68 -4.66 -5.16 3.10
CA VAL A 68 -5.47 -6.20 3.75
C VAL A 68 -5.02 -7.56 3.24
N VAL A 69 -4.61 -8.45 4.13
CA VAL A 69 -4.30 -9.83 3.78
C VAL A 69 -5.50 -10.69 4.12
N ARG A 70 -6.07 -11.38 3.13
CA ARG A 70 -7.24 -12.27 3.29
C ARG A 70 -6.88 -13.70 2.93
N ARG A 71 -7.53 -14.65 3.59
CA ARG A 71 -7.58 -16.05 3.17
C ARG A 71 -9.04 -16.46 3.17
N GLN A 72 -9.56 -16.84 2.00
CA GLN A 72 -11.00 -17.02 1.78
C GLN A 72 -11.76 -15.76 2.25
N GLN A 73 -12.69 -15.88 3.19
CA GLN A 73 -13.44 -14.74 3.72
C GLN A 73 -12.83 -14.12 4.99
N ARG A 74 -11.74 -14.68 5.52
CA ARG A 74 -11.12 -14.21 6.76
C ARG A 74 -10.01 -13.20 6.50
N VAL A 75 -10.11 -12.03 7.13
CA VAL A 75 -9.00 -11.07 7.22
C VAL A 75 -7.97 -11.59 8.22
N LEU A 76 -6.73 -11.74 7.77
CA LEU A 76 -5.61 -12.22 8.60
C LEU A 76 -4.87 -11.05 9.25
N THR A 77 -4.64 -9.97 8.50
CA THR A 77 -4.01 -8.76 9.01
C THR A 77 -4.35 -7.55 8.15
N THR A 78 -4.20 -6.37 8.74
CA THR A 78 -4.40 -5.08 8.08
C THR A 78 -3.31 -4.11 8.50
N TYR A 79 -2.63 -3.53 7.53
CA TYR A 79 -1.64 -2.47 7.73
C TYR A 79 -2.10 -1.20 7.03
N SER A 80 -1.83 -0.05 7.62
CA SER A 80 -2.24 1.23 7.05
C SER A 80 -1.12 2.26 7.18
N TRP A 81 -0.93 3.05 6.13
CA TRP A 81 0.03 4.13 6.06
C TRP A 81 -0.64 5.38 5.52
N ARG A 82 -0.37 6.53 6.13
CA ARG A 82 -0.77 7.84 5.61
C ARG A 82 0.44 8.51 4.98
N VAL A 83 0.39 8.76 3.68
CA VAL A 83 1.44 9.46 2.93
C VAL A 83 1.08 10.93 2.85
N ARG A 84 2.05 11.77 3.22
CA ARG A 84 2.02 13.22 3.02
C ARG A 84 3.28 13.62 2.27
N VAL A 85 3.15 14.50 1.30
CA VAL A 85 4.29 15.06 0.60
C VAL A 85 4.78 16.29 1.35
N ARG A 86 6.09 16.47 1.39
CA ARG A 86 6.70 17.76 1.71
C ARG A 86 7.36 18.30 0.45
N GLY A 87 7.03 19.56 0.14
CA GLY A 87 7.75 20.37 -0.85
C GLY A 87 9.13 20.75 -0.35
#